data_AF-A0A8J2NU14-F1
#
_entry.id   AF-A0A8J2NU14-F1
#
_cell.length_a   1.000
_cell.length_b   1.000
_cell.length_c   1.000
_cell.angle_alpha   90.00
_cell.angle_beta   90.00
_cell.angle_gamma   90.00
#
_symmetry.space_group_name_H-M   'P 1'
#
loop_
_entity.id
_entity.type
_entity.pdbx_description
1 polymer ?
#
loop_
_entity_poly.entity_id
_entity_poly.type
_entity_poly.pdbx_seq_one_letter_code
_entity_poly.pdbx_strand_id
1 'polypeptide(L)' 'MPTRMGVIKTLEAFDADFFAVHGKQSDVMDPRTRKLLEVSYEALLDAGVNPATIRGTRTGVFVGGSESDAGGIW' A
#
# COMPACT_ATOMS: atom_id res chain seq x y z
N MET A 1 -19.02 6.57 23.16
CA MET A 1 -18.17 6.59 21.95
C MET A 1 -19.05 6.86 20.74
N PRO A 2 -18.59 7.62 19.73
CA PRO A 2 -19.35 7.82 18.50
C PRO A 2 -19.63 6.46 17.82
N THR A 3 -20.81 6.29 17.26
CA THR A 3 -21.30 5.03 16.68
C THR A 3 -21.05 4.89 15.18
N ARG A 4 -20.41 5.89 14.54
CA ARG A 4 -20.17 5.92 13.10
C ARG A 4 -18.68 6.11 12.82
N MET A 5 -18.16 5.30 11.91
CA MET A 5 -16.78 5.37 11.41
C MET A 5 -16.77 5.09 9.90
N GLY A 6 -15.86 5.72 9.17
CA GLY A 6 -15.56 5.33 7.79
C GLY A 6 -14.59 4.15 7.82
N VAL A 7 -15.05 2.97 7.37
CA VAL A 7 -14.25 1.74 7.40
C VAL A 7 -14.01 1.25 5.97
N ILE A 8 -12.77 0.90 5.67
CA ILE A 8 -12.38 0.27 4.40
C ILE A 8 -12.65 -1.22 4.51
N LYS A 9 -13.42 -1.78 3.56
CA LYS A 9 -13.87 -3.18 3.62
C LYS A 9 -12.77 -4.20 3.40
N THR A 10 -11.76 -3.88 2.60
CA THR A 10 -10.75 -4.83 2.10
C THR A 10 -9.34 -4.40 2.49
N LEU A 11 -9.17 -3.94 3.73
CA LEU A 11 -7.87 -3.45 4.21
C LEU A 11 -6.84 -4.59 4.36
N GLU A 12 -7.30 -5.83 4.51
CA GLU A 12 -6.45 -7.01 4.71
C GLU A 12 -5.97 -7.68 3.42
N ALA A 13 -6.59 -7.37 2.28
CA ALA A 13 -6.22 -7.97 0.99
C ALA A 13 -4.88 -7.39 0.50
N PHE A 14 -4.02 -8.25 -0.03
CA PHE A 14 -2.75 -7.86 -0.65
C PHE A 14 -2.22 -8.95 -1.58
N ASP A 15 -1.86 -8.59 -2.82
CA ASP A 15 -1.18 -9.49 -3.76
C ASP A 15 0.34 -9.52 -3.50
N ALA A 16 0.76 -10.33 -2.52
CA ALA A 16 2.15 -10.39 -2.10
C ALA A 16 3.10 -10.88 -3.19
N ASP A 17 2.67 -11.85 -4.00
CA ASP A 17 3.48 -12.42 -5.07
C ASP A 17 3.74 -11.39 -6.18
N PHE A 18 2.73 -10.60 -6.55
CA PHE A 18 2.87 -9.52 -7.51
C PHE A 18 3.91 -8.49 -7.10
N PHE A 19 3.94 -8.12 -5.81
CA PHE A 19 4.91 -7.18 -5.25
C PHE A 19 6.24 -7.84 -4.81
N ALA A 20 6.43 -9.13 -5.08
CA ALA A 20 7.61 -9.91 -4.68
C ALA A 20 7.91 -9.85 -3.17
N VAL A 21 6.86 -9.84 -2.35
CA VAL A 21 6.93 -9.90 -0.88
C VAL A 21 6.69 -11.33 -0.43
N HIS A 22 7.57 -11.87 0.41
CA HIS A 22 7.37 -13.22 0.97
C HIS A 22 6.14 -13.25 1.89
N GLY A 23 5.33 -14.31 1.86
CA GLY A 23 4.07 -14.39 2.63
C GLY A 23 4.20 -14.04 4.12
N LYS A 24 5.22 -14.59 4.80
CA LYS A 24 5.50 -14.23 6.21
C LYS A 24 5.82 -12.75 6.44
N GLN A 25 6.38 -12.08 5.44
CA GLN A 25 6.67 -10.65 5.50
C GLN A 25 5.40 -9.84 5.23
N SER A 26 4.55 -10.25 4.29
CA SER A 26 3.27 -9.57 4.04
C SER A 26 2.33 -9.62 5.23
N ASP A 27 2.36 -10.71 6.00
CA ASP A 27 1.53 -10.86 7.21
C ASP A 27 1.85 -9.82 8.29
N VAL A 28 3.11 -9.38 8.38
CA VAL A 28 3.58 -8.38 9.36
C VAL A 28 3.65 -6.97 8.80
N MET A 29 3.33 -6.77 7.52
CA MET A 29 3.30 -5.43 6.93
C MET A 29 2.05 -4.66 7.37
N ASP A 30 2.25 -3.38 7.72
CA ASP A 30 1.15 -2.43 7.96
C ASP A 30 0.17 -2.49 6.76
N PRO A 31 -1.12 -2.78 7.01
CA PRO A 31 -2.15 -2.83 5.98
C PRO A 31 -2.22 -1.56 5.12
N ARG A 32 -1.89 -0.38 5.69
CA ARG A 32 -1.85 0.89 4.95
C ARG A 32 -0.74 0.89 3.90
N THR A 33 0.43 0.34 4.21
CA THR A 33 1.54 0.21 3.25
C THR A 33 1.21 -0.78 2.15
N ARG A 34 0.58 -1.91 2.50
CA ARG A 34 0.10 -2.89 1.50
C ARG A 34 -0.87 -2.25 0.52
N LYS A 35 -1.87 -1.51 1.03
CA LYS A 35 -2.82 -0.80 0.18
C LYS A 35 -2.16 0.31 -0.64
N LEU A 36 -1.20 1.04 -0.07
CA LEU A 36 -0.45 2.09 -0.77
C LEU A 36 0.25 1.54 -2.03
N LEU A 37 0.85 0.35 -1.95
CA LEU A 37 1.50 -0.29 -3.09
C LEU A 37 0.52 -0.59 -4.23
N GLU A 38 -0.63 -1.19 -3.90
CA GLU A 38 -1.68 -1.50 -4.87
C GLU A 38 -2.21 -0.23 -5.56
N VAL A 39 -2.66 0.75 -4.78
CA VAL A 39 -3.29 1.96 -5.35
C VAL A 39 -2.30 2.81 -6.12
N SER A 40 -1.01 2.79 -5.76
CA SER A 40 0.02 3.47 -6.54
C SER A 40 0.23 2.79 -7.88
N TYR A 41 0.18 1.46 -7.93
CA TYR A 41 0.27 0.71 -9.18
C TYR A 41 -0.98 0.93 -10.06
N GLU A 42 -2.18 0.85 -9.46
CA GLU A 42 -3.45 1.15 -10.12
C GLU A 42 -3.47 2.57 -10.69
N ALA A 43 -2.98 3.57 -9.94
CA ALA A 43 -2.94 4.96 -10.40
C ALA A 43 -2.01 5.17 -11.61
N LEU A 44 -0.90 4.43 -11.69
CA LEU A 44 -0.03 4.47 -12.88
C LEU A 44 -0.77 3.91 -14.10
N LEU A 45 -1.48 2.79 -13.94
CA LEU A 45 -2.27 2.19 -15.02
C LEU A 45 -3.43 3.08 -15.44
N ASP A 46 -4.13 3.69 -14.49
CA ASP A 46 -5.21 4.65 -14.74
C ASP A 46 -4.71 5.85 -15.56
N ALA A 47 -3.51 6.34 -15.26
CA ALA A 47 -2.84 7.39 -16.04
C ALA A 47 -2.33 6.92 -17.42
N GLY A 48 -2.51 5.64 -17.79
CA GLY A 48 -1.97 5.05 -19.01
C GLY A 48 -0.45 4.89 -19.01
N VAL A 49 0.18 4.98 -17.85
CA VAL A 49 1.64 4.83 -17.68
C VAL A 49 1.95 3.37 -17.41
N ASN A 50 2.74 2.75 -18.29
CA ASN A 50 3.30 1.43 -18.01
C ASN A 50 4.35 1.55 -16.89
N PRO A 51 4.18 0.91 -15.72
CA PRO A 51 5.11 1.06 -14.59
C PRO A 51 6.55 0.64 -14.91
N ALA A 52 6.77 -0.19 -15.93
CA ALA A 52 8.10 -0.55 -16.38
C ALA A 52 8.88 0.64 -17.00
N THR A 53 8.19 1.63 -17.58
CA THR A 53 8.83 2.75 -18.27
C THR A 53 9.38 3.81 -17.32
N ILE A 54 8.88 3.86 -16.09
CA ILE A 54 9.36 4.78 -15.05
C ILE A 54 10.48 4.17 -14.19
N ARG A 55 10.79 2.88 -14.34
CA ARG A 55 11.89 2.23 -13.62
C ARG A 55 13.22 2.88 -13.99
N GLY A 56 14.01 3.27 -12.98
CA GLY A 56 15.31 3.92 -13.16
C GLY A 56 15.25 5.39 -13.58
N THR A 57 14.05 5.97 -13.72
CA THR A 57 13.89 7.40 -14.01
C THR A 57 14.00 8.26 -12.74
N ARG A 58 14.07 9.58 -12.91
CA ARG A 58 14.06 10.55 -11.79
C ARG A 58 12.64 10.82 -11.27
N THR A 59 11.84 9.76 -11.09
CA THR A 59 10.48 9.85 -10.54
C THR A 59 10.54 9.87 -9.02
N GLY A 60 9.94 10.88 -8.39
CA GLY A 60 9.82 10.97 -6.93
C GLY A 60 8.52 10.34 -6.41
N VAL A 61 8.55 9.88 -5.16
CA VAL A 61 7.37 9.38 -4.44
C VAL A 61 7.22 10.19 -3.16
N PHE A 62 6.04 10.77 -2.94
CA PHE A 62 5.73 11.57 -1.76
C PHE A 62 4.50 10.98 -1.08
N VAL A 63 4.62 10.63 0.21
CA VAL A 63 3.56 9.96 0.98
C VAL A 63 3.21 10.81 2.19
N GLY A 64 1.94 11.15 2.34
CA GLY A 64 1.42 11.76 3.56
C GLY A 64 1.02 10.66 4.54
N GLY A 65 1.58 10.69 5.75
CA GLY A 65 1.22 9.77 6.81
C GLY A 65 1.32 10.44 8.18
N SER A 66 0.37 10.11 9.05
CA SER A 66 0.49 10.32 10.50
C SER A 66 0.90 9.00 11.18
N GLU A 67 1.33 9.11 12.44
CA GLU A 67 1.89 8.01 13.24
C GLU A 67 1.14 6.69 13.07
N SER A 68 1.91 5.60 12.96
CA SER A 68 1.40 4.26 12.74
C SER A 68 0.93 3.64 14.04
N ASP A 69 -0.37 3.36 14.16
CA ASP A 69 -0.91 2.47 15.21
C ASP A 69 -0.31 1.04 15.15
N ALA A 70 0.34 0.68 14.03
CA ALA A 70 1.08 -0.57 13.89
C ALA A 70 2.34 -0.66 14.77
N GLY A 71 2.76 0.42 15.44
CA GLY A 71 3.91 0.44 16.35
C GLY A 71 3.69 -0.24 17.71
N GLY A 72 2.52 -0.85 17.95
CA GLY A 72 2.08 -1.29 19.27
C GLY A 72 2.25 -2.77 19.62
N ILE A 73 2.79 -3.63 18.76
CA ILE A 73 2.94 -5.07 19.08
C ILE A 73 4.13 -5.70 18.33
N TRP A 74 5.27 -5.75 19.00
CA TRP A 74 6.18 -6.90 18.99
C TRP A 74 6.10 -7.56 20.36
#